data_AF-A0A4P6VSA1-F1
#
_entry.id   AF-A0A4P6VSA1-F1
#
_cell.length_a   1.000
_cell.length_b   1.000
_cell.length_c   1.000
_cell.angle_alpha   90.00
_cell.angle_beta   90.00
_cell.angle_gamma   90.00
#
_symmetry.space_group_name_H-M   'P 1'
#
loop_
_entity.id
_entity.type
_entity.pdbx_description
1 polymer ?
#
loop_
_entity_poly.entity_id
_entity_poly.type
_entity_poly.pdbx_seq_one_letter_code
_entity_poly.pdbx_strand_id
1 'polypeptide(L)'
;MTRQSHSDNLQLTLQQFNLPDANISLWPNWLTEPFSYNLQQQLVSQLSWAQDSIIMFGKPVKIPRQQVWMGDSHCRYRYSGTTFIPQPWHPAVRQLADNLSQFLQQPFNCVLLNLYADGQHHMGWHADNEPELGHDPVIASVSLGAARRFELKHRTQPWQLTLDLPSGSLLLMIGQCQRHWLHRLPKQSRINHCRLNLTFRYIEAVS
;
A
#
# COMPACT_ATOMS: atom_id res chain seq x y z
N MET A 1 -26.37 12.79 -32.20
CA MET A 1 -24.98 12.35 -32.01
C MET A 1 -24.78 12.04 -30.54
N THR A 2 -24.68 10.76 -30.23
CA THR A 2 -24.67 10.13 -28.92
C THR A 2 -23.37 10.44 -28.18
N ARG A 3 -23.44 11.06 -27.00
CA ARG A 3 -22.39 10.96 -25.97
C ARG A 3 -22.94 10.06 -24.87
N GLN A 4 -22.43 8.83 -24.83
CA GLN A 4 -22.65 7.88 -23.74
C GLN A 4 -22.15 8.48 -22.43
N SER A 5 -23.06 8.82 -21.53
CA SER A 5 -22.77 8.93 -20.12
C SER A 5 -22.63 7.50 -19.56
N HIS A 6 -21.40 7.05 -19.32
CA HIS A 6 -21.19 5.90 -18.45
C HIS A 6 -21.36 6.37 -17.00
N SER A 7 -22.60 6.41 -16.52
CA SER A 7 -22.86 6.40 -15.08
C SER A 7 -22.68 4.95 -14.61
N ASP A 8 -21.43 4.55 -14.39
CA ASP A 8 -21.15 3.31 -13.67
C ASP A 8 -21.48 3.58 -12.20
N ASN A 9 -22.74 3.35 -11.81
CA ASN A 9 -23.17 3.32 -10.42
C ASN A 9 -22.55 2.10 -9.71
N LEU A 10 -21.23 2.09 -9.57
CA LEU A 10 -20.56 1.27 -8.58
C LEU A 10 -20.77 1.97 -7.23
N GLN A 11 -21.74 1.50 -6.45
CA GLN A 11 -21.81 1.87 -5.04
C GLN A 11 -20.52 1.38 -4.38
N LEU A 12 -19.67 2.33 -4.01
CA LEU A 12 -18.48 2.07 -3.22
C LEU A 12 -18.92 1.48 -1.88
N THR A 13 -18.64 0.19 -1.68
CA THR A 13 -18.99 -0.47 -0.42
C THR A 13 -17.91 -0.16 0.60
N LEU A 14 -18.26 0.59 1.65
CA LEU A 14 -17.37 0.86 2.77
C LEU A 14 -17.54 -0.22 3.84
N GLN A 15 -16.45 -0.88 4.19
CA GLN A 15 -16.34 -1.72 5.38
C GLN A 15 -15.49 -1.00 6.41
N GLN A 16 -16.08 -0.66 7.55
CA GLN A 16 -15.37 0.01 8.65
C GLN A 16 -15.18 -0.96 9.81
N PHE A 17 -13.97 -0.98 10.36
CA PHE A 17 -13.59 -1.85 11.46
C PHE A 17 -13.23 -0.99 12.68
N ASN A 18 -14.09 -1.04 13.69
CA ASN A 18 -13.86 -0.34 14.96
C ASN A 18 -12.97 -1.23 15.84
N LEU A 19 -11.70 -0.87 15.93
CA LEU A 19 -10.68 -1.59 16.68
C LEU A 19 -10.12 -0.68 17.79
N PRO A 20 -9.61 -1.22 18.91
CA PRO A 20 -8.88 -0.41 19.87
C PRO A 20 -7.68 0.23 19.18
N ASP A 21 -7.50 1.53 19.38
CA ASP A 21 -6.31 2.28 18.95
C ASP A 21 -6.05 2.28 17.43
N ALA A 22 -7.05 1.91 16.60
CA ALA A 22 -6.94 1.91 15.15
C ALA A 22 -8.29 2.17 14.49
N ASN A 23 -8.28 3.01 13.45
CA ASN A 23 -9.41 3.16 12.54
C ASN A 23 -9.02 2.56 11.19
N ILE A 24 -9.73 1.50 10.80
CA ILE A 24 -9.47 0.79 9.54
C ILE A 24 -10.73 0.83 8.68
N SER A 25 -10.56 1.24 7.43
CA SER A 25 -11.63 1.27 6.42
C SER A 25 -11.17 0.56 5.16
N LEU A 26 -12.04 -0.24 4.56
CA LEU A 26 -11.80 -0.96 3.32
C LEU A 26 -12.91 -0.64 2.32
N TRP A 27 -12.51 -0.24 1.12
CA TRP A 27 -13.35 -0.18 -0.07
C TRP A 27 -12.91 -1.30 -1.01
N PRO A 28 -13.59 -2.46 -1.05
CA PRO A 28 -13.15 -3.62 -1.84
C PRO A 28 -13.12 -3.38 -3.34
N ASN A 29 -13.93 -2.44 -3.83
CA ASN A 29 -14.16 -2.12 -5.23
C ASN A 29 -13.93 -0.63 -5.53
N TRP A 30 -12.90 -0.03 -4.93
CA TRP A 30 -12.60 1.40 -5.10
C TRP A 30 -12.23 1.73 -6.55
N LEU A 31 -11.45 0.86 -7.20
CA LEU A 31 -11.21 0.89 -8.62
C LEU A 31 -12.04 -0.18 -9.33
N THR A 32 -12.45 0.12 -10.56
CA THR A 32 -13.10 -0.86 -11.42
C THR A 32 -12.11 -1.96 -11.81
N GLU A 33 -12.60 -3.16 -12.10
CA GLU A 33 -11.75 -4.28 -12.51
C GLU A 33 -10.96 -3.98 -13.80
N PRO A 34 -11.54 -3.41 -14.89
CA PRO A 34 -10.79 -3.07 -16.08
C PRO A 34 -9.69 -2.02 -15.83
N PHE A 35 -9.98 -1.00 -15.01
CA PHE A 35 -8.99 0.01 -14.66
C PHE A 35 -7.84 -0.60 -13.84
N SER A 36 -8.18 -1.42 -12.85
CA SER A 36 -7.21 -2.09 -11.98
C SER A 36 -6.28 -3.01 -12.76
N TYR A 37 -6.82 -3.80 -13.69
CA TYR A 37 -6.05 -4.68 -14.55
C TYR A 37 -5.08 -3.91 -15.45
N ASN A 38 -5.57 -2.88 -16.16
CA ASN A 38 -4.75 -2.08 -17.07
C ASN A 38 -3.64 -1.33 -16.32
N LEU A 39 -3.97 -0.74 -15.16
CA LEU A 39 -2.99 -0.07 -14.31
C LEU A 39 -1.90 -1.04 -13.83
N GLN A 40 -2.27 -2.26 -13.43
CA GLN A 40 -1.29 -3.28 -13.04
C GLN A 40 -0.33 -3.61 -14.19
N GLN A 41 -0.85 -3.92 -15.38
CA GLN A 41 -0.03 -4.27 -16.55
C GLN A 41 0.91 -3.12 -16.93
N GLN A 42 0.40 -1.89 -16.93
CA GLN A 42 1.20 -0.70 -17.21
C GLN A 42 2.35 -0.53 -16.22
N LEU A 43 2.07 -0.54 -14.91
CA LEU A 43 3.11 -0.29 -13.91
C LEU A 43 4.12 -1.45 -13.81
N VAL A 44 3.67 -2.70 -13.94
CA VAL A 44 4.59 -3.84 -13.90
C VAL A 44 5.58 -3.78 -15.07
N SER A 45 5.15 -3.36 -16.26
CA SER A 45 6.01 -3.29 -17.45
C SER A 45 6.88 -2.03 -17.54
N GLN A 46 6.45 -0.91 -16.97
CA GLN A 46 7.13 0.39 -17.17
C GLN A 46 8.07 0.78 -16.03
N LEU A 47 7.95 0.17 -14.84
CA LEU A 47 8.73 0.55 -13.68
C LEU A 47 10.02 -0.26 -13.52
N SER A 48 11.06 0.41 -13.01
CA SER A 48 12.36 -0.20 -12.72
C SER A 48 12.33 -0.87 -11.33
N TRP A 49 11.80 -2.09 -11.28
CA TRP A 49 11.66 -2.89 -10.06
C TRP A 49 13.00 -3.28 -9.43
N ALA A 50 13.25 -2.88 -8.19
CA ALA A 50 14.43 -3.27 -7.43
C ALA A 50 14.08 -4.32 -6.36
N GLN A 51 15.01 -5.24 -6.09
CA GLN A 51 14.91 -6.16 -4.96
C GLN A 51 16.01 -5.83 -3.94
N ASP A 52 15.63 -5.09 -2.90
CA ASP A 52 16.57 -4.66 -1.88
C ASP A 52 17.00 -5.80 -0.95
N SER A 53 18.07 -5.56 -0.19
CA SER A 53 18.54 -6.45 0.86
C SER A 53 18.46 -5.77 2.20
N ILE A 54 18.03 -6.51 3.22
CA ILE A 54 18.05 -6.08 4.63
C ILE A 54 19.09 -6.89 5.40
N ILE A 55 19.63 -6.33 6.48
CA ILE A 55 20.52 -7.07 7.37
C ILE A 55 19.68 -7.88 8.35
N MET A 56 19.80 -9.19 8.30
CA MET A 56 19.15 -10.11 9.24
C MET A 56 20.22 -11.02 9.86
N PHE A 57 20.33 -11.03 11.19
CA PHE A 57 21.38 -11.75 11.92
C PHE A 57 22.81 -11.45 11.41
N GLY A 58 23.08 -10.18 11.07
CA GLY A 58 24.38 -9.74 10.56
C GLY A 58 24.67 -10.09 9.10
N LYS A 59 23.73 -10.72 8.37
CA LYS A 59 23.91 -11.08 6.95
C LYS A 59 22.90 -10.35 6.06
N PRO A 60 23.28 -9.92 4.85
CA PRO A 60 22.34 -9.38 3.89
C PRO A 60 21.41 -10.47 3.37
N VAL A 61 20.10 -10.26 3.50
CA VAL A 61 19.04 -11.14 2.99
C VAL A 61 18.17 -10.34 2.04
N LYS A 62 17.96 -10.86 0.83
CA LYS A 62 17.04 -10.25 -0.14
C LYS A 62 15.62 -10.24 0.42
N ILE A 63 14.94 -9.11 0.36
CA ILE A 63 13.53 -9.06 0.72
C ILE A 63 12.73 -9.89 -0.30
N PRO A 64 11.72 -10.66 0.14
CA PRO A 64 10.96 -11.55 -0.73
C PRO A 64 9.87 -10.80 -1.50
N ARG A 65 10.24 -9.68 -2.14
CA ARG A 65 9.42 -8.84 -3.01
C ARG A 65 10.31 -7.86 -3.79
N GLN A 66 9.78 -7.29 -4.86
CA GLN A 66 10.40 -6.13 -5.50
C GLN A 66 9.67 -4.86 -5.08
N GLN A 67 10.35 -3.72 -5.09
CA GLN A 67 9.76 -2.46 -4.70
C GLN A 67 10.28 -1.28 -5.52
N VAL A 68 9.48 -0.21 -5.55
CA VAL A 68 9.84 1.10 -6.09
C VAL A 68 9.30 2.15 -5.13
N TRP A 69 10.16 3.09 -4.74
CA TRP A 69 9.79 4.26 -3.95
C TRP A 69 9.65 5.46 -4.89
N MET A 70 8.47 6.10 -4.89
CA MET A 70 8.19 7.30 -5.68
C MET A 70 7.63 8.40 -4.79
N GLY A 71 7.81 9.64 -5.19
CA GLY A 71 7.29 10.77 -4.44
C GLY A 71 7.84 12.10 -4.89
N ASP A 72 7.43 13.12 -4.16
CA ASP A 72 8.03 14.45 -4.26
C ASP A 72 9.50 14.38 -3.81
N SER A 73 10.35 15.29 -4.31
CA SER A 73 11.80 15.20 -4.14
C SER A 73 12.28 15.21 -2.68
N HIS A 74 11.51 15.83 -1.77
CA HIS A 74 11.82 15.87 -0.34
C HIS A 74 11.42 14.60 0.41
N CYS A 75 10.64 13.69 -0.19
CA CYS A 75 10.12 12.47 0.43
C CYS A 75 11.20 11.38 0.56
N ARG A 76 12.30 11.72 1.24
CA ARG A 76 13.41 10.82 1.55
C ARG A 76 13.16 10.22 2.93
N TYR A 77 13.35 8.92 3.09
CA TYR A 77 13.25 8.28 4.40
C TYR A 77 14.41 7.32 4.64
N ARG A 78 14.72 7.07 5.91
CA ARG A 78 15.76 6.14 6.33
C ARG A 78 15.15 4.87 6.92
N TYR A 79 15.46 3.73 6.32
CA TYR A 79 15.02 2.43 6.83
C TYR A 79 16.18 1.44 6.90
N SER A 80 16.35 0.79 8.05
CA SER A 80 17.41 -0.19 8.32
C SER A 80 18.83 0.30 7.97
N GLY A 81 19.10 1.60 8.15
CA GLY A 81 20.39 2.22 7.83
C GLY A 81 20.55 2.70 6.38
N THR A 82 19.63 2.35 5.49
CA THR A 82 19.61 2.78 4.08
C THR A 82 18.73 4.01 3.90
N THR A 83 19.21 5.00 3.16
CA THR A 83 18.39 6.15 2.73
C THR A 83 17.72 5.84 1.40
N PHE A 84 16.39 5.89 1.38
CA PHE A 84 15.59 5.71 0.18
C PHE A 84 15.28 7.08 -0.43
N ILE A 85 15.72 7.26 -1.67
CA ILE A 85 15.47 8.48 -2.47
C ILE A 85 14.30 8.17 -3.41
N PRO A 86 13.25 9.02 -3.42
CA PRO A 86 12.10 8.78 -4.28
C PRO A 86 12.48 8.94 -5.75
N GLN A 87 12.04 7.99 -6.58
CA GLN A 87 11.99 8.19 -8.02
C GLN A 87 10.92 9.23 -8.36
N PRO A 88 11.09 9.98 -9.46
CA PRO A 88 10.03 10.85 -9.97
C PRO A 88 8.73 10.06 -10.19
N TRP A 89 7.59 10.73 -9.97
CA TRP A 89 6.30 10.12 -10.18
C TRP A 89 6.12 9.58 -11.60
N HIS A 90 5.66 8.35 -11.70
CA HIS A 90 5.04 7.87 -12.93
C HIS A 90 3.66 8.54 -13.10
N PRO A 91 3.26 9.01 -14.31
CA PRO A 91 2.03 9.78 -14.49
C PRO A 91 0.76 9.11 -13.96
N ALA A 92 0.58 7.81 -14.22
CA ALA A 92 -0.57 7.06 -13.73
C ALA A 92 -0.59 6.94 -12.19
N VAL A 93 0.59 6.92 -11.55
CA VAL A 93 0.71 6.84 -10.09
C VAL A 93 0.43 8.21 -9.46
N ARG A 94 0.88 9.31 -10.08
CA ARG A 94 0.53 10.68 -9.68
C ARG A 94 -0.98 10.90 -9.73
N GLN A 95 -1.61 10.52 -10.84
CA GLN A 95 -3.06 10.63 -11.00
C GLN A 95 -3.82 9.82 -9.95
N LEU A 96 -3.33 8.62 -9.61
CA LEU A 96 -3.92 7.83 -8.53
C LEU A 96 -3.76 8.51 -7.16
N ALA A 97 -2.61 9.11 -6.88
CA ALA A 97 -2.37 9.87 -5.66
C ALA A 97 -3.31 11.09 -5.54
N ASP A 98 -3.54 11.81 -6.65
CA ASP A 98 -4.47 12.94 -6.71
C ASP A 98 -5.90 12.50 -6.43
N ASN A 99 -6.36 11.43 -7.09
CA ASN A 99 -7.69 10.85 -6.88
C ASN A 99 -7.88 10.37 -5.43
N LEU A 100 -6.87 9.70 -4.85
CA LEU A 100 -6.89 9.29 -3.45
C LEU A 100 -6.97 10.49 -2.52
N SER A 101 -6.18 11.53 -2.80
CA SER A 101 -6.14 12.73 -1.96
C SER A 101 -7.48 13.45 -1.96
N GLN A 102 -8.12 13.58 -3.13
CA GLN A 102 -9.45 14.13 -3.27
C GLN A 102 -10.52 13.23 -2.60
N PHE A 103 -10.43 11.91 -2.78
CA PHE A 103 -11.42 10.98 -2.22
C PHE A 103 -11.38 10.95 -0.68
N LEU A 104 -10.19 10.92 -0.10
CA LEU A 104 -9.98 10.81 1.34
C LEU A 104 -9.90 12.16 2.06
N GLN A 105 -9.83 13.27 1.32
CA GLN A 105 -9.58 14.61 1.87
C GLN A 105 -8.31 14.66 2.73
N GLN A 106 -7.25 14.01 2.24
CA GLN A 106 -5.94 13.89 2.90
C GLN A 106 -4.83 14.01 1.86
N PRO A 107 -3.70 14.67 2.14
CA PRO A 107 -2.62 14.77 1.17
C PRO A 107 -1.80 13.48 1.10
N PHE A 108 -1.40 13.07 -0.10
CA PHE A 108 -0.40 12.03 -0.32
C PHE A 108 0.69 12.53 -1.27
N ASN A 109 1.95 12.44 -0.84
CA ASN A 109 3.11 12.98 -1.58
C ASN A 109 4.22 11.95 -1.82
N CYS A 110 4.02 10.70 -1.40
CA CYS A 110 4.89 9.60 -1.72
C CYS A 110 4.16 8.25 -1.69
N VAL A 111 4.76 7.24 -2.30
CA VAL A 111 4.22 5.89 -2.41
C VAL A 111 5.32 4.84 -2.47
N LEU A 112 5.12 3.76 -1.71
CA LEU A 112 5.91 2.55 -1.85
C LEU A 112 5.12 1.51 -2.64
N LEU A 113 5.58 1.23 -3.85
CA LEU A 113 5.05 0.15 -4.67
C LEU A 113 5.75 -1.15 -4.28
N ASN A 114 4.98 -2.20 -4.00
CA ASN A 114 5.48 -3.53 -3.68
C ASN A 114 4.92 -4.56 -4.67
N LEU A 115 5.79 -5.23 -5.40
CA LEU A 115 5.46 -6.30 -6.34
C LEU A 115 5.76 -7.67 -5.70
N TYR A 116 4.69 -8.41 -5.48
CA TYR A 116 4.71 -9.80 -5.04
C TYR A 116 4.46 -10.67 -6.28
N ALA A 117 5.48 -11.42 -6.73
CA ALA A 117 5.37 -12.22 -7.95
C ALA A 117 4.32 -13.33 -7.81
N ASP A 118 4.20 -13.88 -6.60
CA ASP A 118 3.28 -14.96 -6.25
C ASP A 118 2.99 -14.98 -4.73
N GLY A 119 2.40 -16.07 -4.27
CA GLY A 119 2.12 -16.34 -2.86
C GLY A 119 3.32 -16.70 -1.98
N GLN A 120 4.50 -16.94 -2.54
CA GLN A 120 5.74 -17.16 -1.78
C GLN A 120 6.37 -15.83 -1.33
N HIS A 121 6.16 -14.79 -2.14
CA HIS A 121 6.47 -13.41 -1.78
C HIS A 121 5.54 -12.93 -0.66
N HIS A 122 6.11 -12.33 0.37
CA HIS A 122 5.40 -12.01 1.62
C HIS A 122 6.02 -10.80 2.32
N MET A 123 5.32 -10.30 3.33
CA MET A 123 5.84 -9.30 4.25
C MET A 123 5.54 -9.77 5.67
N GLY A 124 6.57 -9.82 6.52
CA GLY A 124 6.44 -10.23 7.92
C GLY A 124 5.64 -9.23 8.75
N TRP A 125 5.47 -9.52 10.04
CA TRP A 125 4.84 -8.59 10.98
C TRP A 125 5.67 -7.30 11.06
N HIS A 126 5.05 -6.17 10.76
CA HIS A 126 5.65 -4.84 10.79
C HIS A 126 4.59 -3.76 11.05
N ALA A 127 5.02 -2.52 11.20
CA ALA A 127 4.17 -1.34 11.15
C ALA A 127 4.89 -0.27 10.32
N ASP A 128 4.14 0.66 9.74
CA ASP A 128 4.68 1.82 9.03
C ASP A 128 4.98 2.92 10.05
N ASN A 129 6.10 2.79 10.77
CA ASN A 129 6.47 3.65 11.90
C ASN A 129 7.79 4.40 11.68
N GLU A 130 8.15 4.64 10.43
CA GLU A 130 9.26 5.50 10.06
C GLU A 130 9.05 6.92 10.65
N PRO A 131 10.06 7.50 11.34
CA PRO A 131 9.92 8.82 11.97
C PRO A 131 9.45 9.93 11.02
N GLU A 132 9.83 9.84 9.74
CA GLU A 132 9.47 10.80 8.68
C GLU A 132 7.97 10.84 8.38
N LEU A 133 7.20 9.83 8.81
CA LEU A 133 5.74 9.76 8.63
C LEU A 133 4.97 10.50 9.75
N GLY A 134 5.65 10.98 10.78
CA GLY A 134 5.04 11.60 11.94
C GLY A 134 4.40 10.61 12.92
N HIS A 135 3.60 11.12 13.85
CA HIS A 135 3.13 10.35 15.01
C HIS A 135 1.98 9.39 14.70
N ASP A 136 0.96 9.85 13.98
CA ASP A 136 -0.25 9.07 13.65
C ASP A 136 -0.50 9.14 12.13
N PRO A 137 0.35 8.49 11.31
CA PRO A 137 0.31 8.64 9.86
C PRO A 137 -0.97 8.08 9.25
N VAL A 138 -1.43 8.76 8.19
CA VAL A 138 -2.50 8.28 7.32
C VAL A 138 -1.88 7.40 6.23
N ILE A 139 -2.22 6.11 6.22
CA ILE A 139 -1.71 5.15 5.25
C ILE A 139 -2.85 4.67 4.36
N ALA A 140 -2.76 4.95 3.05
CA ALA A 140 -3.70 4.48 2.04
C ALA A 140 -3.04 3.41 1.16
N SER A 141 -3.60 2.20 1.13
CA SER A 141 -3.03 1.04 0.46
C SER A 141 -3.97 0.55 -0.65
N VAL A 142 -3.56 0.72 -1.90
CA VAL A 142 -4.29 0.21 -3.08
C VAL A 142 -3.71 -1.12 -3.52
N SER A 143 -4.57 -2.12 -3.73
CA SER A 143 -4.17 -3.46 -4.18
C SER A 143 -4.60 -3.71 -5.62
N LEU A 144 -3.71 -4.24 -6.45
CA LEU A 144 -3.96 -4.62 -7.84
C LEU A 144 -3.52 -6.08 -8.08
N GLY A 145 -4.29 -6.82 -8.87
CA GLY A 145 -3.98 -8.21 -9.21
C GLY A 145 -4.46 -9.21 -8.17
N ALA A 146 -3.64 -10.22 -7.86
CA ALA A 146 -4.04 -11.33 -7.02
C ALA A 146 -4.51 -10.87 -5.63
N ALA A 147 -5.71 -11.31 -5.24
CA ALA A 147 -6.23 -11.09 -3.90
C ALA A 147 -5.33 -11.78 -2.87
N ARG A 148 -4.99 -11.07 -1.79
CA ARG A 148 -4.14 -11.61 -0.72
C ARG A 148 -4.73 -11.31 0.64
N ARG A 149 -4.51 -12.25 1.55
CA ARG A 149 -4.85 -12.09 2.96
C ARG A 149 -3.93 -11.04 3.56
N PHE A 150 -4.49 -10.12 4.32
CA PHE A 150 -3.80 -9.13 5.12
C PHE A 150 -4.22 -9.31 6.57
N GLU A 151 -3.25 -9.51 7.44
CA GLU A 151 -3.50 -9.81 8.85
C GLU A 151 -2.98 -8.68 9.71
N LEU A 152 -3.75 -8.29 10.71
CA LEU A 152 -3.38 -7.34 11.74
C LEU A 152 -3.49 -7.98 13.12
N LYS A 153 -2.58 -7.60 14.01
CA LYS A 153 -2.63 -7.96 15.44
C LYS A 153 -2.24 -6.78 16.31
N HIS A 154 -2.94 -6.60 17.41
CA HIS A 154 -2.57 -5.62 18.42
C HIS A 154 -1.29 -6.09 19.14
N ARG A 155 -0.41 -5.16 19.51
CA ARG A 155 0.89 -5.47 20.14
C ARG A 155 0.75 -6.01 21.56
N THR A 156 -0.17 -5.44 22.34
CA THR A 156 -0.33 -5.71 23.77
C THR A 156 -1.68 -6.33 24.17
N GLN A 157 -2.65 -6.38 23.25
CA GLN A 157 -4.01 -6.84 23.53
C GLN A 157 -4.34 -8.04 22.61
N PRO A 158 -5.28 -8.92 22.98
CA PRO A 158 -5.59 -10.13 22.20
C PRO A 158 -6.48 -9.85 20.97
N TRP A 159 -6.38 -8.67 20.36
CA TRP A 159 -7.15 -8.30 19.18
C TRP A 159 -6.43 -8.63 17.88
N GLN A 160 -7.16 -9.19 16.93
CA GLN A 160 -6.67 -9.53 15.59
C GLN A 160 -7.75 -9.23 14.55
N LEU A 161 -7.33 -8.89 13.34
CA LEU A 161 -8.20 -8.70 12.19
C LEU A 161 -7.56 -9.38 10.98
N THR A 162 -8.35 -10.10 10.20
CA THR A 162 -7.92 -10.68 8.92
C THR A 162 -8.84 -10.17 7.82
N LEU A 163 -8.24 -9.62 6.77
CA LEU A 163 -8.92 -9.07 5.60
C LEU A 163 -8.42 -9.78 4.35
N ASP A 164 -9.28 -9.95 3.35
CA ASP A 164 -8.83 -10.21 1.98
C ASP A 164 -8.82 -8.89 1.21
N LEU A 165 -7.70 -8.60 0.54
CA LEU A 165 -7.51 -7.39 -0.26
C LEU A 165 -7.60 -7.75 -1.74
N PRO A 166 -8.79 -7.64 -2.38
CA PRO A 166 -8.97 -7.95 -3.80
C PRO A 166 -8.34 -6.89 -4.71
N SER A 167 -8.23 -7.20 -6.00
CA SER A 167 -7.84 -6.22 -7.02
C SER A 167 -8.79 -5.02 -7.01
N GLY A 168 -8.24 -3.82 -7.07
CA GLY A 168 -8.99 -2.57 -7.04
C GLY A 168 -9.41 -2.11 -5.65
N SER A 169 -9.02 -2.82 -4.59
CA SER A 169 -9.36 -2.41 -3.22
C SER A 169 -8.49 -1.26 -2.71
N LEU A 170 -9.10 -0.41 -1.88
CA LEU A 170 -8.44 0.63 -1.08
C LEU A 170 -8.60 0.29 0.40
N LEU A 171 -7.48 0.05 1.09
CA LEU A 171 -7.42 -0.08 2.54
C LEU A 171 -6.84 1.21 3.14
N LEU A 172 -7.55 1.82 4.08
CA LEU A 172 -7.12 2.99 4.82
C LEU A 172 -6.83 2.60 6.27
N MET A 173 -5.66 2.97 6.77
CA MET A 173 -5.25 2.79 8.16
C MET A 173 -4.84 4.15 8.73
N ILE A 174 -5.57 4.63 9.76
CA ILE A 174 -5.32 5.94 10.38
C ILE A 174 -5.33 5.86 11.91
N GLY A 175 -5.06 7.01 12.54
CA GLY A 175 -4.97 7.14 13.99
C GLY A 175 -3.72 6.45 14.52
N GLN A 176 -3.82 5.87 15.71
CA GLN A 176 -2.66 5.26 16.37
C GLN A 176 -2.33 3.84 15.85
N CYS A 177 -2.86 3.46 14.67
CA CYS A 177 -2.75 2.12 14.11
C CYS A 177 -1.30 1.64 14.02
N GLN A 178 -0.40 2.45 13.43
CA GLN A 178 1.00 2.05 13.24
C GLN A 178 1.79 1.95 14.56
N ARG A 179 1.27 2.53 15.65
CA ARG A 179 1.87 2.47 16.99
C ARG A 179 1.46 1.20 17.72
N HIS A 180 0.18 0.83 17.68
CA HIS A 180 -0.38 -0.25 18.50
C HIS A 180 -0.61 -1.56 17.75
N TRP A 181 -0.65 -1.52 16.43
CA TRP A 181 -0.89 -2.68 15.58
C TRP A 181 0.33 -3.05 14.76
N LEU A 182 0.48 -4.34 14.52
CA LEU A 182 1.36 -4.89 13.51
C LEU A 182 0.50 -5.48 12.41
N HIS A 183 0.96 -5.39 11.18
CA HIS A 183 0.32 -6.00 10.04
C HIS A 183 1.30 -6.85 9.22
N ARG A 184 0.77 -7.79 8.46
CA ARG A 184 1.56 -8.65 7.58
C ARG A 184 0.78 -9.09 6.35
N LEU A 185 1.53 -9.49 5.32
CA LEU A 185 1.04 -10.21 4.16
C LEU A 185 1.65 -11.62 4.19
N PRO A 186 0.98 -12.64 4.76
CA PRO A 186 1.54 -13.98 4.94
C PRO A 186 1.75 -14.70 3.60
N LYS A 187 2.59 -15.74 3.62
CA LYS A 187 2.73 -16.66 2.49
C LYS A 187 1.41 -17.40 2.23
N GLN A 188 1.04 -17.51 0.96
CA GLN A 188 -0.15 -18.24 0.51
C GLN A 188 0.22 -19.07 -0.73
N SER A 189 0.81 -20.25 -0.54
CA SER A 189 1.45 -21.06 -1.59
C SER A 189 0.57 -21.42 -2.79
N ARG A 190 -0.76 -21.32 -2.66
CA ARG A 190 -1.73 -21.55 -3.75
C ARG A 190 -1.91 -20.36 -4.69
N ILE A 191 -1.38 -19.18 -4.36
CA ILE A 191 -1.43 -18.00 -5.22
C ILE A 191 -0.24 -18.03 -6.17
N ASN A 192 -0.53 -18.14 -7.46
CA ASN A 192 0.43 -18.22 -8.57
C ASN A 192 0.36 -17.00 -9.52
N HIS A 193 -0.32 -15.94 -9.10
CA HIS A 193 -0.47 -14.70 -9.84
C HIS A 193 0.14 -13.53 -9.05
N CYS A 194 0.61 -12.52 -9.78
CA CYS A 194 1.26 -11.39 -9.15
C CYS A 194 0.24 -10.45 -8.48
N ARG A 195 0.67 -9.85 -7.36
CA ARG A 195 -0.01 -8.76 -6.68
C ARG A 195 0.90 -7.54 -6.68
N LEU A 196 0.35 -6.42 -7.11
CA LEU A 196 0.97 -5.11 -6.95
C LEU A 196 0.23 -4.35 -5.84
N ASN A 197 0.98 -3.74 -4.94
CA ASN A 197 0.45 -2.93 -3.85
C ASN A 197 1.07 -1.54 -3.87
N LEU A 198 0.27 -0.51 -3.78
CA LEU A 198 0.70 0.88 -3.71
C LEU A 198 0.32 1.44 -2.34
N THR A 199 1.31 1.67 -1.48
CA THR A 199 1.12 2.25 -0.14
C THR A 199 1.48 3.72 -0.16
N PHE A 200 0.46 4.57 -0.23
CA PHE A 200 0.55 6.03 -0.25
C PHE A 200 0.68 6.57 1.16
N ARG A 201 1.54 7.58 1.31
CA ARG A 201 1.87 8.22 2.58
C ARG A 201 2.08 9.73 2.38
N TYR A 202 2.21 10.42 3.51
CA TYR A 202 2.61 11.82 3.56
C TYR A 202 3.89 11.98 4.38
N ILE A 203 4.86 12.71 3.83
CA ILE A 203 6.09 13.14 4.53
C ILE A 203 6.13 14.66 4.50
N GLU A 204 6.22 15.29 5.67
CA GLU A 204 6.37 16.74 5.78
C GLU A 204 7.68 17.20 5.14
N ALA A 205 7.62 18.31 4.39
CA ALA A 205 8.83 18.97 3.92
C ALA A 205 9.55 19.59 5.12
N VAL A 206 10.83 19.28 5.29
CA VAL A 206 11.67 19.96 6.28
C VAL A 206 11.85 21.40 5.80
N SER A 207 11.22 22.34 6.51
CA SER A 207 11.42 23.79 6.37
C SER A 207 12.82 24.23 6.75
#